data_AF-W0F613-F1
#
_entry.id   AF-W0F613-F1
#
_cell.length_a   1.000
_cell.length_b   1.000
_cell.length_c   1.000
_cell.angle_alpha   90.00
_cell.angle_beta   90.00
_cell.angle_gamma   90.00
#
_symmetry.space_group_name_H-M   'P 1'
#
loop_
_entity.id
_entity.type
_entity.pdbx_description
1 polymer ?
#
loop_
_entity_poly.entity_id
_entity_poly.type
_entity_poly.pdbx_seq_one_letter_code
_entity_poly.pdbx_strand_id
1 'polypeptide(L)'
;MNCAHCHRASGDASHTGLFLDYDQKNLYHIGVMKEPVSAGGLNYDIVPGNPARSIFVYRMNSAEPNITMPELGRSLIHREGVALITEWIKSMKH
;
A
#
# COMPACT_ATOMS: atom_id res chain seq x y z
N MET A 1 15.15 -2.85 1.76
CA MET A 1 13.97 -3.52 1.16
C MET A 1 12.91 -2.46 0.88
N ASN A 2 12.30 -2.46 -0.31
CA ASN A 2 11.23 -1.53 -0.71
C ASN A 2 9.93 -2.29 -1.02
N CYS A 3 8.87 -1.58 -1.40
CA CYS A 3 7.55 -2.18 -1.66
C CYS A 3 7.59 -3.22 -2.80
N ALA A 4 8.31 -2.93 -3.88
CA ALA A 4 8.45 -3.81 -5.05
C ALA A 4 9.13 -5.16 -4.72
N HIS A 5 9.84 -5.27 -3.60
CA HIS A 5 10.46 -6.53 -3.21
C HIS A 5 9.42 -7.67 -3.08
N CYS A 6 8.30 -7.37 -2.41
CA CYS A 6 7.19 -8.32 -2.22
C CYS A 6 6.07 -8.10 -3.24
N HIS A 7 5.77 -6.85 -3.59
CA HIS A 7 4.70 -6.47 -4.52
C HIS A 7 5.20 -6.45 -5.97
N ARG A 8 5.61 -7.62 -6.45
CA ARG A 8 5.99 -7.87 -7.84
C ARG A 8 5.47 -9.23 -8.28
N ALA A 9 5.41 -9.49 -9.58
CA ALA A 9 4.84 -10.74 -10.12
C ALA A 9 5.48 -12.02 -9.54
N SER A 10 6.78 -11.97 -9.21
CA SER A 10 7.53 -13.08 -8.61
C SER A 10 7.74 -12.95 -7.09
N GLY A 11 7.08 -11.98 -6.44
CA GLY A 11 7.20 -11.71 -5.01
C GLY A 11 6.10 -12.38 -4.18
N ASP A 12 6.30 -12.42 -2.87
CA ASP A 12 5.40 -13.11 -1.93
C ASP A 12 3.98 -12.51 -1.89
N ALA A 13 3.84 -11.22 -2.19
CA ALA A 13 2.56 -10.53 -2.23
C ALA A 13 1.88 -10.58 -3.62
N SER A 14 2.43 -11.32 -4.58
CA SER A 14 1.91 -11.40 -5.96
C SER A 14 0.44 -11.82 -6.04
N HIS A 15 0.00 -12.73 -5.16
CA HIS A 15 -1.38 -13.21 -5.08
C HIS A 15 -2.39 -12.10 -4.74
N THR A 16 -1.95 -10.96 -4.20
CA THR A 16 -2.82 -9.82 -3.88
C THR A 16 -3.20 -9.01 -5.12
N GLY A 17 -2.50 -9.20 -6.25
CA GLY A 17 -2.68 -8.42 -7.48
C GLY A 17 -2.18 -6.98 -7.40
N LEU A 18 -1.52 -6.59 -6.30
CA LEU A 18 -0.86 -5.30 -6.11
C LEU A 18 0.61 -5.42 -6.53
N PHE A 19 0.97 -4.70 -7.59
CA PHE A 19 2.29 -4.68 -8.21
C PHE A 19 2.85 -3.25 -8.22
N LEU A 20 4.02 -3.09 -7.61
CA LEU A 20 4.67 -1.81 -7.36
C LEU A 20 6.06 -1.75 -8.01
N ASP A 21 6.28 -2.58 -9.02
CA ASP A 21 7.42 -2.48 -9.93
C ASP A 21 7.42 -1.13 -10.64
N TYR A 22 8.61 -0.61 -10.93
CA TYR A 22 8.80 0.74 -11.50
C TYR A 22 8.09 0.95 -12.84
N ASP A 23 7.95 -0.11 -13.65
CA ASP A 23 7.35 -0.07 -14.98
C ASP A 23 5.86 -0.40 -15.01
N GLN A 24 5.22 -0.65 -13.86
CA GLN A 24 3.78 -0.85 -13.78
C GLN A 24 3.04 0.45 -14.13
N LYS A 25 2.12 0.37 -15.10
CA LYS A 25 1.32 1.52 -15.57
C LYS A 25 -0.18 1.32 -15.36
N ASN A 26 -0.62 0.11 -15.06
CA ASN A 26 -2.02 -0.17 -14.80
C ASN A 26 -2.37 0.31 -13.38
N LEU A 27 -3.18 1.37 -13.29
CA LEU A 27 -3.59 1.99 -12.03
C LEU A 27 -4.25 0.99 -11.07
N TYR A 28 -5.04 0.05 -11.59
CA TYR A 28 -5.66 -0.99 -10.76
C TYR A 28 -4.61 -1.86 -10.09
N HIS A 29 -3.58 -2.28 -10.83
CA HIS A 29 -2.46 -3.06 -10.27
C HIS A 29 -1.54 -2.25 -9.36
N ILE A 30 -1.53 -0.92 -9.47
CA ILE A 30 -0.88 -0.02 -8.52
C ILE A 30 -1.70 0.13 -7.22
N GLY A 31 -2.96 -0.33 -7.21
CA GLY A 31 -3.86 -0.29 -6.06
C GLY A 31 -4.96 0.77 -6.13
N VAL A 32 -5.03 1.55 -7.22
CA VAL A 32 -6.05 2.60 -7.35
C VAL A 32 -7.44 1.98 -7.48
N MET A 33 -8.31 2.26 -6.51
CA MET A 33 -9.67 1.71 -6.38
C MET A 33 -9.74 0.19 -6.43
N LYS A 34 -8.61 -0.49 -6.19
CA LYS A 34 -8.54 -1.94 -6.10
C LYS A 34 -8.96 -2.39 -4.72
N GLU A 35 -9.76 -3.44 -4.64
CA GLU A 35 -10.17 -4.02 -3.35
C GLU A 35 -8.98 -4.77 -2.70
N PRO A 36 -8.79 -4.63 -1.37
CA PRO A 36 -7.76 -5.35 -0.64
C PRO A 36 -8.08 -6.84 -0.62
N VAL A 37 -7.10 -7.66 -0.98
CA VAL A 37 -7.18 -9.12 -0.85
C VAL A 37 -6.79 -9.56 0.57
N SER A 38 -6.01 -8.73 1.28
CA SER A 38 -5.51 -8.99 2.64
C SER A 38 -5.63 -7.75 3.52
N ALA A 39 -5.74 -7.99 4.84
CA ALA A 39 -6.10 -7.02 5.87
C ALA A 39 -7.50 -6.40 5.69
N GLY A 40 -8.31 -6.45 6.75
CA GLY A 40 -9.66 -5.87 6.77
C GLY A 40 -9.67 -4.41 7.25
N GLY A 41 -10.83 -3.76 7.14
CA GLY A 41 -11.11 -2.45 7.75
C GLY A 41 -11.29 -1.29 6.76
N LEU A 42 -10.79 -1.42 5.53
CA LEU A 42 -11.01 -0.44 4.45
C LEU A 42 -11.32 -1.15 3.13
N ASN A 43 -12.04 -0.46 2.25
CA ASN A 43 -12.59 -1.06 1.03
C ASN A 43 -11.62 -1.04 -0.16
N TYR A 44 -10.59 -0.19 -0.13
CA TYR A 44 -9.69 0.02 -1.26
C TYR A 44 -8.24 0.16 -0.84
N ASP A 45 -7.34 -0.31 -1.70
CA ASP A 45 -5.89 -0.19 -1.53
C ASP A 45 -5.49 1.30 -1.50
N ILE A 46 -5.83 2.02 -2.58
CA ILE A 46 -5.65 3.47 -2.73
C ILE A 46 -6.97 4.10 -3.19
N VAL A 47 -7.42 5.11 -2.46
CA VAL A 47 -8.51 6.02 -2.87
C VAL A 47 -7.90 7.35 -3.28
N PRO A 48 -7.90 7.71 -4.58
CA PRO A 48 -7.38 8.99 -5.04
C PRO A 48 -7.95 10.17 -4.26
N GLY A 49 -7.10 11.08 -3.81
CA GLY A 49 -7.50 12.26 -3.03
C GLY A 49 -7.92 11.96 -1.58
N ASN A 50 -8.03 10.70 -1.16
CA ASN A 50 -8.46 10.34 0.19
C ASN A 50 -7.54 9.30 0.86
N PRO A 51 -6.39 9.74 1.41
CA PRO A 51 -5.46 8.86 2.11
C PRO A 51 -6.08 8.13 3.29
N ALA A 52 -7.00 8.78 4.02
CA ALA A 52 -7.64 8.20 5.21
C ALA A 52 -8.54 7.00 4.88
N ARG A 53 -9.01 6.88 3.64
CA ARG A 53 -9.80 5.74 3.15
C ARG A 53 -8.97 4.70 2.40
N SER A 54 -7.64 4.89 2.33
CA SER A 54 -6.71 4.01 1.61
C SER A 54 -6.05 3.04 2.57
N ILE A 55 -6.19 1.73 2.35
CA ILE A 55 -5.56 0.71 3.21
C ILE A 55 -4.04 0.86 3.26
N PHE A 56 -3.45 1.40 2.19
CA PHE A 56 -2.01 1.59 2.04
C PHE A 56 -1.42 2.41 3.21
N VAL A 57 -2.04 3.56 3.49
CA VAL A 57 -1.59 4.48 4.57
C VAL A 57 -1.88 3.87 5.93
N TYR A 58 -3.04 3.23 6.09
CA TYR A 58 -3.40 2.55 7.34
C TYR A 58 -2.37 1.48 7.73
N ARG A 59 -1.99 0.61 6.79
CA ARG A 59 -1.03 -0.47 7.02
C ARG A 59 0.38 0.04 7.28
N MET A 60 0.83 1.06 6.55
CA MET A 60 2.14 1.68 6.76
C MET A 60 2.25 2.41 8.12
N ASN A 61 1.12 2.85 8.68
CA ASN A 61 1.05 3.58 9.94
C ASN A 61 0.59 2.71 11.13
N SER A 62 0.60 1.39 10.99
CA SER A 62 0.25 0.44 12.05
C SER A 62 1.47 -0.34 12.52
N ALA A 63 1.54 -0.61 13.82
CA ALA A 63 2.49 -1.55 14.40
C ALA A 63 1.82 -2.89 14.78
N GLU A 64 0.53 -3.04 14.48
CA GLU A 64 -0.23 -4.25 14.82
C GLU A 64 0.19 -5.42 13.92
N PRO A 65 0.45 -6.61 14.49
CA PRO A 65 0.72 -7.81 13.72
C PRO A 65 -0.37 -8.08 12.68
N ASN A 66 0.00 -8.58 11.51
CA ASN A 66 -0.89 -8.85 10.36
C ASN A 66 -1.52 -7.60 9.69
N ILE A 67 -1.30 -6.40 10.21
CA ILE A 67 -1.72 -5.14 9.57
C ILE A 67 -0.49 -4.38 9.06
N THR A 68 0.56 -4.30 9.88
CA THR A 68 1.80 -3.58 9.61
C THR A 68 2.43 -3.96 8.26
N MET A 69 3.03 -2.96 7.61
CA MET A 69 3.81 -3.14 6.39
C MET A 69 5.19 -2.46 6.52
N PRO A 70 6.30 -3.15 6.19
CA PRO A 70 6.36 -4.56 5.77
C PRO A 70 6.05 -5.53 6.93
N GLU A 71 5.47 -6.69 6.60
CA GLU A 71 5.04 -7.71 7.60
C GLU A 71 6.19 -8.26 8.44
N LEU A 72 7.40 -8.30 7.88
CA LEU A 72 8.59 -8.82 8.55
C LEU A 72 9.57 -7.68 8.89
N GLY A 73 10.06 -7.69 10.12
CA GLY A 73 11.27 -6.97 10.51
C GLY A 73 11.13 -5.47 10.79
N ARG A 74 9.91 -4.93 10.94
CA ARG A 74 9.71 -3.53 11.35
C ARG A 74 8.74 -3.41 12.53
N SER A 75 9.28 -3.06 13.70
CA SER A 75 8.52 -2.63 14.88
C SER A 75 8.34 -1.11 14.95
N LEU A 76 8.98 -0.35 14.06
CA LEU A 76 8.96 1.11 14.04
C LEU A 76 8.36 1.65 12.75
N ILE A 77 7.37 2.54 12.89
CA ILE A 77 6.71 3.25 11.79
C ILE A 77 7.69 4.25 11.16
N HIS A 78 7.86 4.16 9.84
CA HIS A 78 8.65 5.12 9.08
C HIS A 78 7.84 6.39 8.76
N ARG A 79 7.80 7.32 9.71
CA ARG A 79 6.93 8.51 9.68
C ARG A 79 7.05 9.34 8.40
N GLU A 80 8.28 9.59 7.93
CA GLU A 80 8.52 10.35 6.69
C GLU A 80 7.96 9.64 5.46
N GLY A 81 8.04 8.30 5.44
CA GLY A 81 7.49 7.49 4.35
C GLY A 81 5.97 7.49 4.35
N VAL A 82 5.36 7.39 5.54
CA VAL A 82 3.90 7.53 5.70
C VAL A 82 3.44 8.91 5.21
N ALA A 83 4.13 9.97 5.62
CA ALA A 83 3.81 11.34 5.19
C ALA A 83 3.94 11.49 3.67
N LEU A 84 5.02 10.99 3.06
CA LEU A 84 5.24 11.04 1.61
C LEU A 84 4.11 10.36 0.83
N ILE A 85 3.74 9.14 1.23
CA ILE A 85 2.66 8.39 0.56
C ILE A 85 1.30 9.04 0.80
N THR A 86 1.08 9.61 1.99
CA THR A 86 -0.15 10.36 2.31
C THR A 86 -0.32 11.55 1.37
N GLU A 87 0.72 12.37 1.21
CA GLU A 87 0.67 13.52 0.31
C GLU A 87 0.57 13.11 -1.16
N TRP A 88 1.23 12.03 -1.57
CA TRP A 88 1.09 11.49 -2.92
C TRP A 88 -0.35 11.08 -3.22
N ILE A 89 -1.01 10.30 -2.36
CA ILE A 89 -2.42 9.90 -2.54
C ILE A 89 -3.34 11.12 -2.54
N LYS A 90 -3.10 12.07 -1.65
CA LYS A 90 -3.86 13.32 -1.56
C LYS A 90 -3.76 14.16 -2.83
N SER A 91 -2.60 14.13 -3.51
CA SER A 91 -2.36 14.86 -4.76
C SER A 91 -3.01 14.23 -6.00
N MET A 92 -3.48 12.98 -5.91
CA MET A 92 -4.14 12.31 -7.03
C MET A 92 -5.45 13.00 -7.38
N LYS A 93 -5.68 13.16 -8.69
CA LYS A 93 -6.93 13.73 -9.21
C LYS A 93 -8.02 12.66 -9.23
N HIS A 94 -9.25 13.10 -8.97
CA HIS A 94 -10.48 12.31 -9.15
C HIS A 94 -10.85 12.18 -10.62
#